data_AF-A0A975A8D2-F1
#
_entry.id   AF-A0A975A8D2-F1
#
_cell.length_a   1.000
_cell.length_b   1.000
_cell.length_c   1.000
_cell.angle_alpha   90.00
_cell.angle_beta   90.00
_cell.angle_gamma   90.00
#
_symmetry.space_group_name_H-M   'P 1'
#
loop_
_entity.id
_entity.type
_entity.pdbx_description
1 polymer ?
#
loop_
_entity_poly.entity_id
_entity_poly.type
_entity_poly.pdbx_seq_one_letter_code
_entity_poly.pdbx_strand_id
1 'polypeptide(L)'
;MSKYFNNNHSWNEFEWECEIRRDEKRIHRYFQLLPSCLDMPDEENTIMNKIMSQPDLVPSSADWSGFAAGPEFLFEDDEDSFNTADIKRRKGADIFLELQKLAWEWNVCMVRDLRPSLQKDGLAVVCLFGNLLSRSADMIELDSDNLPNLKISLAKRILKKINKLLGKLNSLQRRQAALRHKLEAICVHLQNVREKVVDMLTEFRLSMNEK
;
A
#
# COMPACT_ATOMS: atom_id res chain seq x y z
N MET A 1 7.35 -7.59 3.94
CA MET A 1 8.41 -6.56 4.01
C MET A 1 9.38 -6.73 5.19
N SER A 2 8.95 -7.08 6.41
CA SER A 2 9.88 -7.22 7.55
C SER A 2 10.76 -8.47 7.53
N LYS A 3 10.32 -9.57 6.89
CA LYS A 3 11.03 -10.86 6.80
C LYS A 3 12.41 -10.79 6.10
N TYR A 4 12.75 -9.67 5.44
CA TYR A 4 13.92 -9.55 4.55
C TYR A 4 15.02 -8.60 5.05
N PHE A 5 14.85 -7.95 6.20
CA PHE A 5 15.83 -6.99 6.69
C PHE A 5 16.71 -7.61 7.78
N ASN A 6 18.01 -7.69 7.51
CA ASN A 6 18.98 -8.20 8.46
C ASN A 6 19.05 -7.26 9.69
N ASN A 7 18.79 -7.80 10.89
CA ASN A 7 18.50 -7.10 12.15
C ASN A 7 19.62 -6.20 12.74
N ASN A 8 20.67 -5.87 11.99
CA ASN A 8 21.85 -5.18 12.52
C ASN A 8 21.84 -3.65 12.33
N HIS A 9 20.85 -3.07 11.63
CA HIS A 9 20.72 -1.61 11.49
C HIS A 9 19.29 -1.14 11.75
N SER A 10 19.05 -0.48 12.88
CA SER A 10 17.75 0.15 13.19
C SER A 10 17.59 1.40 12.34
N TRP A 11 16.91 1.26 11.20
CA TRP A 11 16.64 2.37 10.31
C TRP A 11 15.74 3.42 10.96
N ASN A 12 16.07 4.69 10.72
CA ASN A 12 15.24 5.82 11.08
C ASN A 12 14.04 5.96 10.12
N GLU A 13 13.12 6.87 10.43
CA GLU A 13 11.91 7.12 9.63
C GLU A 13 12.24 7.49 8.16
N PHE A 14 13.27 8.31 7.94
CA PHE A 14 13.62 8.75 6.59
C PHE A 14 14.16 7.61 5.74
N GLU A 15 14.96 6.73 6.33
CA GLU A 15 15.51 5.55 5.65
C GLU A 15 14.41 4.56 5.25
N TRP A 16 13.45 4.31 6.15
CA TRP A 16 12.26 3.52 5.82
C TRP A 16 11.43 4.15 4.70
N GLU A 17 11.20 5.46 4.76
CA GLU A 17 10.49 6.17 3.68
C GLU A 17 11.19 6.00 2.33
N CYS A 18 12.52 6.15 2.30
CA CYS A 18 13.34 5.96 1.11
C CYS A 18 13.24 4.55 0.55
N GLU A 19 13.31 3.52 1.39
CA GLU A 19 13.18 2.13 0.93
C GLU A 19 11.78 1.83 0.42
N ILE A 20 10.72 2.31 1.09
CA ILE A 20 9.36 2.14 0.58
C ILE A 20 9.21 2.80 -0.80
N ARG A 21 9.92 3.92 -1.08
CA ARG A 21 9.93 4.52 -2.43
C ARG A 21 10.66 3.64 -3.44
N ARG A 22 11.79 3.03 -3.04
CA ARG A 22 12.53 2.10 -3.92
C ARG A 22 11.69 0.87 -4.23
N ASP A 23 10.97 0.36 -3.23
CA ASP A 23 10.02 -0.72 -3.40
C ASP A 23 8.91 -0.39 -4.41
N GLU A 24 8.28 0.77 -4.27
CA GLU A 24 7.28 1.24 -5.23
C GLU A 24 7.87 1.39 -6.65
N LYS A 25 9.14 1.79 -6.78
CA LYS A 25 9.83 1.83 -8.08
C LYS A 25 10.09 0.43 -8.64
N ARG A 26 10.46 -0.54 -7.80
CA ARG A 26 10.63 -1.95 -8.20
C ARG A 26 9.32 -2.50 -8.77
N ILE A 27 8.23 -2.34 -8.03
CA ILE A 27 6.88 -2.76 -8.44
C ILE A 27 6.50 -2.09 -9.77
N HIS A 28 6.73 -0.77 -9.89
CA HIS A 28 6.44 -0.05 -11.12
C HIS A 28 7.24 -0.60 -12.31
N ARG A 29 8.53 -0.87 -12.11
CA ARG A 29 9.40 -1.41 -13.16
C ARG A 29 8.99 -2.81 -13.58
N TYR A 30 8.58 -3.64 -12.62
CA TYR A 30 8.02 -4.97 -12.88
C TYR A 30 6.81 -4.88 -13.84
N PHE A 31 5.80 -4.07 -13.49
CA PHE A 31 4.61 -3.91 -14.34
C PHE A 31 4.88 -3.26 -15.70
N GLN A 32 5.95 -2.48 -15.85
CA GLN A 32 6.38 -1.99 -17.16
C GLN A 32 6.98 -3.08 -18.05
N LEU A 33 7.66 -4.06 -17.45
CA LEU A 33 8.36 -5.12 -18.17
C LEU A 33 7.43 -6.28 -18.55
N LEU A 34 6.40 -6.54 -17.74
CA LEU A 34 5.41 -7.60 -17.95
C LEU A 34 4.92 -7.72 -19.41
N PRO A 35 4.39 -6.67 -20.08
CA PRO A 35 3.87 -6.82 -21.45
C PRO A 35 4.89 -7.31 -22.48
N SER A 36 6.18 -7.07 -22.24
CA SER A 36 7.27 -7.50 -23.13
C SER A 36 7.81 -8.88 -22.80
N CYS A 37 7.41 -9.47 -21.67
CA CYS A 37 7.94 -10.72 -21.15
C CYS A 37 6.88 -11.85 -21.05
N LEU A 38 5.59 -11.54 -21.18
CA LEU A 38 4.47 -12.49 -21.08
C LEU A 38 4.61 -13.77 -21.91
N ASP A 39 5.19 -13.68 -23.10
CA ASP A 39 5.32 -14.82 -24.02
C ASP A 39 6.70 -15.49 -23.95
N MET A 40 7.59 -15.05 -23.05
CA MET A 40 8.94 -15.61 -22.95
C MET A 40 8.98 -16.84 -22.03
N PRO A 41 9.77 -17.87 -22.37
CA PRO A 41 10.10 -18.90 -21.39
C PRO A 41 10.88 -18.23 -20.25
N ASP A 42 10.52 -18.55 -19.02
CA ASP A 42 11.17 -17.98 -17.83
C ASP A 42 11.02 -16.43 -17.69
N GLU A 43 9.80 -15.95 -17.96
CA GLU A 43 9.40 -14.54 -17.85
C GLU A 43 9.87 -13.89 -16.54
N GLU A 44 9.57 -14.53 -15.41
CA GLU A 44 9.81 -13.99 -14.07
C GLU A 44 11.29 -13.73 -13.81
N ASN A 45 12.15 -14.72 -14.06
CA ASN A 45 13.59 -14.56 -13.93
C ASN A 45 14.13 -13.47 -14.85
N THR A 46 13.59 -13.37 -16.06
CA THR A 46 14.00 -12.33 -17.02
C THR A 46 13.65 -10.93 -16.52
N ILE A 47 12.44 -10.74 -15.97
CA ILE A 47 12.01 -9.47 -15.38
C ILE A 47 12.87 -9.13 -14.17
N MET A 48 13.05 -10.09 -13.26
CA MET A 48 13.80 -9.88 -12.02
C MET A 48 15.27 -9.55 -12.28
N ASN A 49 15.92 -10.25 -13.21
CA ASN A 49 17.30 -9.93 -13.64
C ASN A 49 17.42 -8.50 -14.19
N LYS A 50 16.44 -8.06 -15.00
CA LYS A 50 16.39 -6.67 -15.50
C LYS A 50 16.20 -5.66 -14.37
N ILE A 51 15.41 -5.96 -13.35
CA ILE A 51 15.23 -5.09 -12.18
C ILE A 51 16.52 -5.02 -11.36
N MET A 52 17.15 -6.16 -11.07
CA MET A 52 18.37 -6.25 -10.26
C MET A 52 19.60 -5.65 -10.94
N SER A 53 19.62 -5.61 -12.28
CA SER A 53 20.65 -4.89 -13.04
C SER A 53 20.61 -3.37 -12.86
N GLN A 54 19.55 -2.81 -12.24
CA GLN A 54 19.43 -1.38 -11.97
C GLN A 54 19.84 -1.07 -10.53
N PRO A 55 20.98 -0.39 -10.30
CA PRO A 55 21.53 -0.17 -8.96
C PRO A 55 20.54 0.51 -8.00
N ASP A 56 19.72 1.43 -8.51
CA ASP A 56 18.73 2.19 -7.73
C ASP A 56 17.55 1.35 -7.22
N LEU A 57 17.36 0.15 -7.78
CA LEU A 57 16.25 -0.76 -7.45
C LEU A 57 16.68 -1.90 -6.53
N VAL A 58 17.97 -2.12 -6.36
CA VAL A 58 18.50 -3.16 -5.46
C VAL A 58 18.14 -2.80 -4.00
N PRO A 59 17.49 -3.70 -3.24
CA PRO A 59 17.09 -3.43 -1.85
C PRO A 59 18.32 -3.21 -0.94
N SER A 60 18.26 -2.21 -0.06
CA SER A 60 19.47 -1.65 0.59
C SER A 60 20.13 -2.51 1.68
N SER A 61 19.66 -3.72 1.98
CA SER A 61 20.25 -4.58 3.02
C SER A 61 19.66 -6.00 3.09
N ALA A 62 18.92 -6.43 2.07
CA ALA A 62 18.35 -7.78 2.10
C ALA A 62 19.42 -8.82 1.74
N ASP A 63 19.43 -9.94 2.45
CA ASP A 63 20.25 -11.09 2.09
C ASP A 63 19.61 -11.75 0.86
N TRP A 64 20.18 -11.49 -0.31
CA TRP A 64 19.72 -12.03 -1.59
C TRP A 64 20.38 -13.36 -1.94
N SER A 65 21.10 -14.01 -1.01
CA SER A 65 21.70 -15.33 -1.28
C SER A 65 20.64 -16.38 -1.69
N GLY A 66 19.39 -16.24 -1.23
CA GLY A 66 18.24 -17.04 -1.65
C GLY A 66 17.72 -16.76 -3.07
N PHE A 67 18.09 -15.64 -3.71
CA PHE A 67 17.73 -15.34 -5.10
C PHE A 67 18.33 -16.33 -6.11
N ALA A 68 19.48 -16.92 -5.77
CA ALA A 68 20.10 -17.99 -6.55
C ALA A 68 19.26 -19.28 -6.56
N ALA A 69 18.28 -19.42 -5.66
CA ALA A 69 17.35 -20.55 -5.62
C ALA A 69 16.11 -20.36 -6.51
N GLY A 70 15.91 -19.19 -7.12
CA GLY A 70 14.80 -18.91 -8.05
C GLY A 70 13.89 -17.76 -7.60
N PRO A 71 12.99 -17.27 -8.49
CA PRO A 71 12.05 -16.19 -8.21
C PRO A 71 10.93 -16.65 -7.26
N GLU A 72 10.78 -17.96 -7.07
CA GLU A 72 9.88 -18.59 -6.08
C GLU A 72 10.13 -18.07 -4.66
N PHE A 73 11.36 -17.64 -4.31
CA PHE A 73 11.66 -17.02 -3.02
C PHE A 73 10.95 -15.66 -2.80
N LEU A 74 10.56 -14.96 -3.86
CA LEU A 74 9.82 -13.69 -3.79
C LEU A 74 8.30 -13.89 -3.74
N PHE A 75 7.86 -15.08 -4.16
CA PHE A 75 6.47 -15.47 -4.27
C PHE A 75 6.19 -16.75 -3.47
N GLU A 76 6.96 -17.02 -2.40
CA GLU A 76 6.60 -18.07 -1.45
C GLU A 76 5.21 -17.71 -0.93
N ASP A 77 4.23 -18.40 -1.51
CA ASP A 77 2.82 -18.31 -1.23
C ASP A 77 2.72 -18.71 0.25
N ASP A 78 2.52 -17.73 1.13
CA ASP A 78 1.97 -17.97 2.45
C ASP A 78 0.57 -18.59 2.18
N GLU A 79 0.53 -19.91 1.97
CA GLU A 79 -0.67 -20.76 1.94
C GLU A 79 -1.47 -20.68 3.26
N ASP A 80 -1.03 -19.84 4.20
CA ASP A 80 -1.83 -19.31 5.29
C ASP A 80 -2.86 -18.30 4.75
N SER A 81 -3.92 -18.86 4.16
CA SER A 81 -5.24 -18.23 4.02
C SER A 81 -5.45 -17.12 5.08
N PHE A 82 -5.40 -15.86 4.64
CA PHE A 82 -5.66 -14.64 5.41
C PHE A 82 -6.89 -14.81 6.33
N ASN A 83 -6.68 -15.24 7.58
CA ASN A 83 -7.78 -15.50 8.49
C ASN A 83 -8.37 -14.17 8.95
N THR A 84 -9.57 -13.84 8.43
CA THR A 84 -10.30 -12.60 8.75
C THR A 84 -10.53 -12.43 10.25
N ALA A 85 -10.59 -13.53 11.02
CA ALA A 85 -10.73 -13.48 12.47
C ALA A 85 -9.46 -12.95 13.17
N ASP A 86 -8.28 -13.25 12.65
CA ASP A 86 -6.99 -12.83 13.21
C ASP A 86 -6.70 -11.36 12.87
N ILE A 87 -7.09 -10.91 11.67
CA ILE A 87 -6.98 -9.49 11.28
C ILE A 87 -7.76 -8.62 12.25
N LYS A 88 -9.02 -8.98 12.57
CA LYS A 88 -9.89 -8.17 13.45
C LYS A 88 -9.31 -7.90 14.84
N ARG A 89 -8.37 -8.73 15.31
CA ARG A 89 -7.73 -8.59 16.62
C ARG A 89 -6.49 -7.69 16.59
N ARG A 90 -5.97 -7.39 15.41
CA ARG A 90 -4.75 -6.59 15.25
C ARG A 90 -5.06 -5.10 15.30
N LYS A 91 -4.10 -4.34 15.83
CA LYS A 91 -4.18 -2.88 15.88
C LYS A 91 -4.26 -2.32 14.46
N GLY A 92 -5.25 -1.47 14.19
CA GLY A 92 -5.49 -0.87 12.87
C GLY A 92 -6.38 -1.69 11.93
N ALA A 93 -6.89 -2.84 12.37
CA ALA A 93 -7.83 -3.63 11.58
C ALA A 93 -9.11 -2.87 11.21
N ASP A 94 -9.61 -2.05 12.12
CA ASP A 94 -10.80 -1.23 11.90
C ASP A 94 -10.59 -0.19 10.78
N ILE A 95 -9.38 0.39 10.68
CA ILE A 95 -8.99 1.27 9.58
C ILE A 95 -9.01 0.51 8.26
N PHE A 96 -8.40 -0.67 8.20
CA PHE A 96 -8.33 -1.46 6.98
C PHE A 96 -9.70 -1.97 6.52
N LEU A 97 -10.54 -2.44 7.43
CA LEU A 97 -11.90 -2.89 7.12
C LEU A 97 -12.77 -1.73 6.60
N GLU A 98 -12.67 -0.55 7.20
CA GLU A 98 -13.40 0.64 6.71
C GLU A 98 -12.90 1.04 5.32
N LEU A 99 -11.59 1.02 5.07
CA LEU A 99 -11.03 1.29 3.75
C LEU A 99 -11.48 0.29 2.69
N GLN A 100 -11.61 -1.00 3.04
CA GLN A 100 -12.13 -2.02 2.11
C GLN A 100 -13.58 -1.73 1.74
N LYS A 101 -14.42 -1.40 2.73
CA LYS A 101 -15.81 -1.04 2.53
C LYS A 101 -15.92 0.17 1.59
N LEU A 102 -15.14 1.22 1.84
CA LEU A 102 -15.13 2.42 1.00
C LEU A 102 -14.64 2.16 -0.42
N ALA A 103 -13.63 1.29 -0.58
CA ALA A 103 -13.15 0.88 -1.89
C ALA A 103 -14.25 0.13 -2.67
N TRP A 104 -15.00 -0.74 -2.00
CA TRP A 104 -16.14 -1.45 -2.59
C TRP A 104 -17.26 -0.49 -3.00
N GLU A 105 -17.66 0.43 -2.11
CA GLU A 105 -18.68 1.45 -2.41
C GLU A 105 -18.28 2.32 -3.60
N TRP A 106 -17.00 2.72 -3.66
CA TRP A 106 -16.46 3.43 -4.80
C TRP A 106 -16.54 2.61 -6.09
N ASN A 107 -16.15 1.33 -6.07
CA ASN A 107 -16.22 0.46 -7.25
C ASN A 107 -17.65 0.32 -7.78
N VAL A 108 -18.64 0.18 -6.90
CA VAL A 108 -20.06 0.15 -7.28
C VAL A 108 -20.47 1.47 -7.93
N CYS A 109 -20.11 2.60 -7.32
CA CYS A 109 -20.39 3.93 -7.85
C CYS A 109 -19.74 4.16 -9.22
N MET A 110 -18.48 3.73 -9.38
CA MET A 110 -17.72 3.83 -10.62
C MET A 110 -18.38 3.06 -11.76
N VAL A 111 -18.79 1.82 -11.52
CA VAL A 111 -19.36 0.97 -12.58
C VAL A 111 -20.78 1.42 -12.94
N ARG A 112 -21.58 1.80 -11.94
CA ARG A 112 -23.01 2.04 -12.13
C ARG A 112 -23.36 3.48 -12.49
N ASP A 113 -22.73 4.45 -11.82
CA ASP A 113 -23.20 5.83 -11.82
C ASP A 113 -22.21 6.83 -12.45
N LEU A 114 -20.93 6.46 -12.60
CA LEU A 114 -19.91 7.32 -13.19
C LEU A 114 -20.05 7.37 -14.72
N ARG A 115 -20.11 8.58 -15.29
CA ARG A 115 -20.25 8.74 -16.74
C ARG A 115 -19.00 8.23 -17.49
N PRO A 116 -19.16 7.70 -18.73
CA PRO A 116 -18.05 7.15 -19.51
C PRO A 116 -16.84 8.09 -19.68
N SER A 117 -17.09 9.40 -19.86
CA SER A 117 -16.02 10.40 -20.02
C SER A 117 -15.12 10.59 -18.78
N LEU A 118 -15.51 10.04 -17.62
CA LEU A 118 -14.75 10.07 -16.38
C LEU A 118 -14.14 8.71 -16.01
N GLN A 119 -14.29 7.67 -16.83
CA GLN A 119 -13.82 6.32 -16.49
C GLN A 119 -12.34 6.26 -16.13
N LYS A 120 -11.47 6.96 -16.87
CA LYS A 120 -10.03 7.01 -16.56
C LYS A 120 -9.75 7.61 -15.19
N ASP A 121 -10.45 8.69 -14.84
CA ASP A 121 -10.34 9.29 -13.51
C ASP A 121 -10.92 8.37 -12.43
N GLY A 122 -11.99 7.65 -12.74
CA GLY A 122 -12.59 6.69 -11.83
C GLY A 122 -11.67 5.51 -11.55
N LEU A 123 -11.03 4.96 -12.58
CA LEU A 123 -10.03 3.91 -12.46
C LEU A 123 -8.83 4.38 -11.64
N ALA A 124 -8.40 5.64 -11.81
CA ALA A 124 -7.34 6.20 -10.99
C ALA A 124 -7.70 6.20 -9.49
N VAL A 125 -8.98 6.40 -9.14
CA VAL A 125 -9.46 6.30 -7.75
C VAL A 125 -9.42 4.85 -7.26
N VAL A 126 -9.77 3.87 -8.10
CA VAL A 126 -9.63 2.43 -7.77
C VAL A 126 -8.18 2.09 -7.44
N CYS A 127 -7.23 2.52 -8.28
CA CYS A 127 -5.81 2.30 -8.03
C CYS A 127 -5.32 2.97 -6.74
N LEU A 128 -5.83 4.16 -6.41
CA LEU A 128 -5.50 4.85 -5.15
C LEU A 128 -6.03 4.08 -3.94
N PHE A 129 -7.24 3.52 -4.00
CA PHE A 129 -7.77 2.65 -2.94
C PHE A 129 -6.92 1.38 -2.78
N GLY A 130 -6.58 0.68 -3.87
CA GLY A 130 -5.74 -0.52 -3.79
C GLY A 130 -4.36 -0.23 -3.18
N ASN A 131 -3.76 0.89 -3.58
CA ASN A 131 -2.47 1.34 -3.05
C ASN A 131 -2.53 1.80 -1.58
N LEU A 132 -3.68 2.29 -1.12
CA LEU A 132 -3.95 2.62 0.28
C LEU A 132 -4.17 1.34 1.11
N LEU A 133 -4.99 0.41 0.62
CA LEU A 133 -5.26 -0.89 1.24
C LEU A 133 -3.99 -1.71 1.44
N SER A 134 -3.11 -1.80 0.43
CA SER A 134 -1.83 -2.51 0.55
C SER A 134 -0.98 -1.97 1.71
N ARG A 135 -0.85 -0.64 1.85
CA ARG A 135 -0.08 -0.06 2.98
C ARG A 135 -0.78 -0.22 4.33
N SER A 136 -2.10 -0.21 4.34
CA SER A 136 -2.86 -0.49 5.56
C SER A 136 -2.72 -1.95 5.99
N ALA A 137 -2.64 -2.89 5.05
CA ALA A 137 -2.32 -4.29 5.33
C ALA A 137 -0.89 -4.43 5.87
N ASP A 138 0.11 -3.82 5.22
CA ASP A 138 1.50 -3.78 5.70
C ASP A 138 1.57 -3.30 7.17
N MET A 139 0.78 -2.28 7.53
CA MET A 139 0.74 -1.73 8.88
C MET A 139 0.15 -2.69 9.93
N ILE A 140 -0.84 -3.50 9.53
CA ILE A 140 -1.48 -4.52 10.39
C ILE A 140 -0.58 -5.75 10.55
N GLU A 141 0.18 -6.08 9.52
CA GLU A 141 1.07 -7.24 9.50
C GLU A 141 2.28 -7.08 10.42
N LEU A 142 2.70 -5.84 10.69
CA LEU A 142 3.81 -5.55 11.57
C LEU A 142 3.46 -5.77 13.04
N ASP A 143 4.09 -6.76 13.67
CA ASP A 143 4.01 -7.00 15.12
C ASP A 143 4.29 -5.72 15.93
N SER A 144 3.59 -5.57 17.06
CA SER A 144 3.49 -4.32 17.85
C SER A 144 4.84 -3.67 18.13
N ASP A 145 5.90 -4.45 18.35
CA ASP A 145 7.08 -3.98 19.07
C ASP A 145 8.39 -3.86 18.27
N ASN A 146 8.47 -4.38 17.05
CA ASN A 146 9.79 -4.58 16.43
C ASN A 146 10.29 -3.42 15.56
N LEU A 147 9.41 -2.58 14.98
CA LEU A 147 9.82 -1.56 13.99
C LEU A 147 9.00 -0.24 14.09
N PRO A 148 9.15 0.57 15.15
CA PRO A 148 8.34 1.76 15.35
C PRO A 148 8.54 2.83 14.26
N ASN A 149 9.77 3.02 13.78
CA ASN A 149 10.08 3.97 12.70
C ASN A 149 9.40 3.61 11.37
N LEU A 150 9.29 2.31 11.07
CA LEU A 150 8.56 1.82 9.90
C LEU A 150 7.07 2.12 10.02
N LYS A 151 6.47 1.89 11.20
CA LYS A 151 5.06 2.19 11.46
C LYS A 151 4.74 3.67 11.30
N ILE A 152 5.59 4.55 11.82
CA ILE A 152 5.47 6.00 11.63
C ILE A 152 5.52 6.36 10.13
N SER A 153 6.47 5.77 9.39
CA SER A 153 6.62 5.99 7.95
C SER A 153 5.38 5.54 7.16
N LEU A 154 4.85 4.34 7.48
CA LEU A 154 3.63 3.81 6.88
C LEU A 154 2.41 4.67 7.20
N ALA A 155 2.21 5.08 8.45
CA ALA A 155 1.11 5.93 8.85
C ALA A 155 1.14 7.29 8.12
N LYS A 156 2.31 7.93 8.02
CA LYS A 156 2.49 9.16 7.23
C LYS A 156 2.14 8.97 5.74
N ARG A 157 2.51 7.83 5.16
CA ARG A 157 2.13 7.49 3.78
C ARG A 157 0.64 7.27 3.61
N ILE A 158 0.01 6.55 4.52
CA ILE A 158 -1.44 6.33 4.54
C ILE A 158 -2.15 7.69 4.56
N LEU A 159 -1.74 8.62 5.44
CA LEU A 159 -2.29 9.99 5.48
C LEU A 159 -2.13 10.74 4.16
N LYS A 160 -0.93 10.69 3.55
CA LYS A 160 -0.68 11.28 2.23
C LYS A 160 -1.59 10.70 1.15
N LYS A 161 -1.81 9.38 1.16
CA LYS A 161 -2.68 8.68 0.20
C LYS A 161 -4.15 9.04 0.39
N ILE A 162 -4.62 9.13 1.64
CA ILE A 162 -5.97 9.62 1.97
C ILE A 162 -6.17 11.04 1.42
N ASN A 163 -5.22 11.95 1.63
CA ASN A 163 -5.31 13.33 1.12
C ASN A 163 -5.40 13.37 -0.43
N LYS A 164 -4.61 12.53 -1.12
CA LYS A 164 -4.67 12.42 -2.59
C LYS A 164 -6.02 11.88 -3.06
N LEU A 165 -6.55 10.89 -2.36
CA LEU A 165 -7.84 10.26 -2.64
C LEU A 165 -8.99 11.26 -2.46
N LEU A 166 -9.02 11.97 -1.33
CA LEU A 166 -9.97 13.07 -1.07
C LEU A 166 -9.92 14.13 -2.16
N GLY A 167 -8.72 14.54 -2.59
CA GLY A 167 -8.57 15.50 -3.68
C GLY A 167 -9.17 15.02 -5.01
N LYS A 168 -9.04 13.73 -5.33
CA LYS A 168 -9.62 13.13 -6.54
C LYS A 168 -11.13 13.00 -6.47
N LEU A 169 -11.67 12.51 -5.36
CA LEU A 169 -13.13 12.45 -5.13
C LEU A 169 -13.75 13.85 -5.18
N ASN A 170 -13.09 14.84 -4.58
CA ASN A 170 -13.51 16.24 -4.61
C ASN A 170 -13.40 16.88 -6.01
N SER A 171 -12.55 16.35 -6.89
CA SER A 171 -12.53 16.77 -8.30
C SER A 171 -13.71 16.15 -9.07
N LEU A 172 -14.00 14.86 -8.84
CA LEU A 172 -15.09 14.15 -9.47
C LEU A 172 -16.46 14.72 -9.11
N GLN A 173 -16.70 15.06 -7.85
CA GLN A 173 -17.97 15.69 -7.42
C GLN A 173 -18.24 17.02 -8.15
N ARG A 174 -17.18 17.79 -8.46
CA ARG A 174 -17.31 19.07 -9.19
C ARG A 174 -17.60 18.84 -10.67
N ARG A 175 -17.15 17.72 -11.23
CA ARG A 175 -17.30 17.39 -12.65
C ARG A 175 -18.60 16.64 -12.96
N GLN A 176 -19.18 15.95 -11.97
CA GLN A 176 -20.47 15.26 -12.08
C GLN A 176 -21.28 15.49 -10.79
N ALA A 177 -22.06 16.59 -10.77
CA ALA A 177 -22.84 17.01 -9.60
C ALA A 177 -23.82 15.94 -9.10
N ALA A 178 -24.35 15.09 -9.98
CA ALA A 178 -25.25 13.99 -9.61
C ALA A 178 -24.64 12.98 -8.62
N LEU A 179 -23.31 12.89 -8.55
CA LEU A 179 -22.61 12.00 -7.60
C LEU A 179 -22.28 12.68 -6.27
N ARG A 180 -22.54 13.98 -6.12
CA ARG A 180 -22.04 14.78 -5.00
C ARG A 180 -22.33 14.15 -3.65
N HIS A 181 -23.59 13.81 -3.36
CA HIS A 181 -23.97 13.22 -2.08
C HIS A 181 -23.28 11.88 -1.80
N LYS A 182 -23.12 11.03 -2.82
CA LYS A 182 -22.44 9.74 -2.68
C LYS A 182 -20.95 9.92 -2.39
N LEU A 183 -20.28 10.80 -3.13
CA LEU A 183 -18.85 11.06 -2.94
C LEU A 183 -18.58 11.83 -1.65
N GLU A 184 -19.49 12.70 -1.23
CA GLU A 184 -19.42 13.39 0.05
C GLU A 184 -19.48 12.40 1.21
N ALA A 185 -20.37 11.40 1.17
CA ALA A 185 -20.40 10.33 2.16
C ALA A 185 -19.04 9.59 2.24
N ILE A 186 -18.51 9.14 1.09
CA ILE A 186 -17.18 8.49 1.04
C ILE A 186 -16.09 9.41 1.60
N CYS A 187 -16.11 10.70 1.27
CA CYS A 187 -15.17 11.69 1.80
C CYS A 187 -15.27 11.83 3.32
N VAL A 188 -16.47 11.88 3.91
CA VAL A 188 -16.65 11.95 5.37
C VAL A 188 -16.05 10.72 6.05
N HIS A 189 -16.34 9.53 5.53
CA HIS A 189 -15.77 8.29 6.06
C HIS A 189 -14.24 8.25 5.93
N LEU A 190 -13.68 8.70 4.81
CA LEU A 190 -12.23 8.84 4.65
C LEU A 190 -11.61 9.84 5.63
N GLN A 191 -12.30 10.92 5.99
CA GLN A 191 -11.83 11.85 7.03
C GLN A 191 -11.81 11.17 8.40
N ASN A 192 -12.84 10.40 8.75
CA ASN A 192 -12.85 9.63 9.99
C ASN A 192 -11.69 8.61 10.05
N VAL A 193 -11.42 7.93 8.93
CA VAL A 193 -10.24 7.06 8.82
C VAL A 193 -8.96 7.86 8.99
N ARG A 194 -8.87 9.07 8.42
CA ARG A 194 -7.70 9.95 8.57
C ARG A 194 -7.42 10.25 10.03
N GLU A 195 -8.44 10.64 10.80
CA GLU A 195 -8.28 10.95 12.22
C GLU A 195 -7.79 9.73 13.01
N LYS A 196 -8.36 8.54 12.77
CA LYS A 196 -7.87 7.28 13.38
C LYS A 196 -6.40 6.99 13.08
N VAL A 197 -5.95 7.27 11.86
CA VAL A 197 -4.52 7.12 11.48
C VAL A 197 -3.65 8.16 12.20
N VAL A 198 -4.15 9.38 12.42
CA VAL A 198 -3.43 10.41 13.20
C VAL A 198 -3.29 9.99 14.66
N ASP A 199 -4.35 9.47 15.27
CA ASP A 199 -4.32 8.95 16.64
C ASP A 199 -3.27 7.84 16.76
N MET A 200 -3.30 6.88 15.85
CA MET A 200 -2.33 5.78 15.81
C MET A 200 -0.88 6.26 15.60
N LEU A 201 -0.67 7.24 14.73
CA LEU A 201 0.65 7.86 14.54
C LEU A 201 1.15 8.55 15.82
N THR A 202 0.24 9.18 16.57
CA THR A 202 0.55 9.83 17.84
C THR A 202 0.94 8.79 18.88
N GLU A 203 0.19 7.70 19.00
CA GLU A 203 0.52 6.58 19.89
C GLU A 203 1.89 5.97 19.56
N PHE A 204 2.22 5.77 18.28
CA PHE A 204 3.53 5.26 17.88
C PHE A 204 4.67 6.19 18.32
N ARG A 205 4.49 7.50 18.19
CA ARG A 205 5.49 8.49 18.63
C ARG A 205 5.65 8.52 20.15
N LEU A 206 4.55 8.41 20.90
CA LEU A 206 4.60 8.37 22.36
C LEU A 206 5.33 7.12 22.85
N SER A 207 5.01 5.95 22.28
CA SER A 207 5.69 4.69 22.61
C SER A 207 7.19 4.67 22.30
N MET A 208 7.66 5.54 21.40
CA MET A 208 9.10 5.73 21.12
C MET A 208 9.79 6.63 22.14
N ASN A 209 9.09 7.58 22.75
CA ASN A 209 9.67 8.50 23.72
C ASN A 209 9.73 7.90 25.14
N GLU A 210 8.95 6.85 25.39
CA GLU A 210 8.92 6.10 26.66
C GLU A 210 9.97 4.97 26.72
N LYS A 211 10.64 4.66 25.60
CA LYS A 211 11.73 3.68 25.49
C LYS A 211 13.08 4.37 25.40
#